data_AF-A0AAD0KYL1-F1
#
_entry.id   AF-A0AAD0KYL1-F1
#
_cell.length_a   1.000
_cell.length_b   1.000
_cell.length_c   1.000
_cell.angle_alpha   90.00
_cell.angle_beta   90.00
_cell.angle_gamma   90.00
#
_symmetry.space_group_name_H-M   'P 1'
#
loop_
_entity.id
_entity.type
_entity.pdbx_description
1 polymer ?
#
loop_
_entity_poly.entity_id
_entity_poly.type
_entity_poly.pdbx_seq_one_letter_code
_entity_poly.pdbx_strand_id
1 'polypeptide(L)'
;MHKLRNRIREIRLEKGISQQKLADEIGVTRQAISLFEKGDRDPKLETWIKLADYFGVSVGYLQGIEEQSTTDIQNQKRWNERERSFLKALRESYMLDGSWEDLAQTFKREWHKHELEEWSVQANARD
;
A
#
# COMPACT_ATOMS: atom_id res chain seq x y z
N MET A 1 20.10 16.61 -15.10
CA MET A 1 19.33 15.45 -14.61
C MET A 1 18.83 15.78 -13.21
N HIS A 2 17.52 15.83 -12.99
CA HIS A 2 16.98 15.91 -11.63
C HIS A 2 17.14 14.52 -10.97
N LYS A 3 17.89 14.45 -9.87
CA LYS A 3 18.03 13.22 -9.10
C LYS A 3 16.75 13.03 -8.30
N LEU A 4 16.01 11.96 -8.60
CA LEU A 4 14.82 11.59 -7.83
C LEU A 4 15.24 11.22 -6.40
N ARG A 5 14.44 11.65 -5.43
CA ARG A 5 14.67 11.33 -4.03
C ARG A 5 14.27 9.87 -3.80
N ASN A 6 15.20 9.05 -3.32
CA ASN A 6 14.89 7.67 -2.97
C ASN A 6 13.99 7.58 -1.73
N ARG A 7 13.33 6.43 -1.55
CA ARG A 7 12.37 6.17 -0.48
C ARG A 7 12.95 5.38 0.71
N ILE A 8 14.26 5.18 0.78
CA ILE A 8 14.91 4.36 1.83
C ILE A 8 14.53 4.86 3.23
N ARG A 9 14.64 6.18 3.46
CA ARG A 9 14.35 6.78 4.76
C ARG A 9 12.88 6.66 5.14
N GLU A 10 12.01 6.91 4.18
CA GLU A 10 10.55 6.89 4.34
C GLU A 10 10.09 5.51 4.79
N ILE A 11 10.38 4.49 3.99
CA ILE A 11 9.99 3.09 4.26
C ILE A 11 10.63 2.59 5.56
N ARG A 12 11.88 2.98 5.86
CA ARG A 12 12.52 2.61 7.13
C ARG A 12 11.76 3.19 8.33
N LEU A 13 11.32 4.45 8.26
CA LEU A 13 10.60 5.11 9.34
C LEU A 13 9.19 4.55 9.51
N GLU A 14 8.49 4.26 8.41
CA GLU A 14 7.18 3.58 8.43
C GLU A 14 7.23 2.23 9.14
N LYS A 15 8.30 1.47 8.92
CA LYS A 15 8.53 0.19 9.60
C LYS A 15 9.11 0.32 11.02
N GLY A 16 9.36 1.54 11.51
CA GLY A 16 9.89 1.78 12.85
C GLY A 16 11.33 1.29 13.07
N ILE A 17 12.14 1.21 12.01
CA ILE A 17 13.48 0.61 12.05
C ILE A 17 14.55 1.70 12.23
N SER A 18 15.57 1.44 13.06
CA SER A 18 16.72 2.35 13.18
C SER A 18 17.70 2.21 12.02
N GLN A 19 18.49 3.24 11.73
CA GLN A 19 19.54 3.14 10.70
C GLN A 19 20.57 2.05 11.03
N GLN A 20 20.84 1.82 12.32
CA GLN A 20 21.76 0.78 12.76
C GLN A 20 21.19 -0.61 12.43
N LYS A 21 19.94 -0.87 12.83
CA LYS A 21 19.28 -2.14 12.55
C LYS A 21 19.23 -2.43 11.04
N LEU A 22 18.88 -1.45 10.22
CA LEU A 22 18.90 -1.63 8.76
C LEU A 22 20.32 -1.92 8.24
N ALA A 23 21.33 -1.25 8.77
CA ALA A 23 22.71 -1.48 8.37
C ALA A 23 23.17 -2.91 8.67
N ASP A 24 22.82 -3.42 9.85
CA ASP A 24 23.15 -4.77 10.31
C ASP A 24 22.50 -5.84 9.41
N GLU A 25 21.21 -5.67 9.06
CA GLU A 25 20.47 -6.60 8.20
C GLU A 25 20.97 -6.61 6.75
N ILE A 26 21.38 -5.44 6.24
CA ILE A 26 21.85 -5.29 4.84
C ILE A 26 23.34 -5.63 4.70
N GLY A 27 24.08 -5.70 5.81
CA GLY A 27 25.53 -5.93 5.82
C GLY A 27 26.33 -4.71 5.36
N VAL A 28 25.94 -3.51 5.79
CA VAL A 28 26.64 -2.25 5.52
C VAL A 28 26.85 -1.46 6.81
N THR A 29 27.55 -0.32 6.76
CA THR A 29 27.70 0.54 7.94
C THR A 29 26.49 1.46 8.11
N ARG A 30 26.21 1.86 9.36
CA ARG A 30 25.18 2.88 9.66
C ARG A 30 25.43 4.19 8.90
N GLN A 31 26.69 4.58 8.75
CA GLN A 31 27.09 5.75 7.98
C GLN A 31 26.71 5.60 6.50
N ALA A 32 26.89 4.41 5.92
CA ALA A 32 26.46 4.14 4.54
C ALA A 32 24.95 4.35 4.39
N ILE A 33 24.13 3.78 5.29
CA ILE A 33 22.68 4.02 5.30
C ILE A 33 22.35 5.51 5.37
N SER A 34 23.01 6.26 6.26
CA SER A 34 22.77 7.70 6.36
C SER A 34 23.11 8.46 5.08
N LEU A 35 24.17 8.08 4.36
CA LEU A 35 24.56 8.72 3.10
C LEU A 35 23.58 8.35 1.97
N PHE A 36 23.12 7.10 1.94
CA PHE A 36 22.11 6.63 0.98
C PHE A 36 20.79 7.38 1.15
N GLU A 37 20.30 7.54 2.38
CA GLU A 37 19.06 8.26 2.67
C GLU A 37 19.09 9.74 2.28
N LYS A 38 20.27 10.37 2.37
CA LYS A 38 20.47 11.77 1.98
C LYS A 38 20.66 11.94 0.47
N GLY A 39 20.99 10.86 -0.23
CA GLY A 39 21.38 10.89 -1.64
C GLY A 39 22.82 11.36 -1.88
N ASP A 40 23.60 11.55 -0.81
CA ASP A 40 25.02 11.95 -0.85
C ASP A 40 25.90 10.86 -1.46
N ARG A 41 25.45 9.60 -1.36
CA ARG A 41 26.08 8.44 -1.99
C ARG A 41 25.00 7.52 -2.52
N ASP A 42 25.19 6.99 -3.73
CA ASP A 42 24.29 5.97 -4.26
C ASP A 42 24.76 4.56 -3.83
N PRO A 43 23.82 3.70 -3.37
CA PRO A 43 24.08 2.28 -3.21
C PRO A 43 24.52 1.63 -4.54
N LYS A 44 25.33 0.57 -4.44
CA LYS A 44 25.59 -0.30 -5.60
C LYS A 44 24.33 -1.11 -5.91
N LEU A 45 24.23 -1.64 -7.13
CA LEU A 45 23.09 -2.47 -7.55
C LEU A 45 22.79 -3.61 -6.57
N GLU A 46 23.82 -4.31 -6.09
CA GLU A 46 23.64 -5.38 -5.09
C GLU A 46 23.01 -4.86 -3.78
N THR A 47 23.42 -3.68 -3.32
CA THR A 47 22.84 -3.06 -2.12
C THR A 47 21.40 -2.60 -2.38
N TRP A 48 21.10 -2.09 -3.58
CA TRP A 48 19.73 -1.76 -3.97
C TRP A 48 18.82 -2.99 -3.93
N ILE A 49 19.28 -4.12 -4.47
CA ILE A 49 18.54 -5.38 -4.44
C ILE A 49 18.30 -5.82 -2.99
N LYS A 50 19.33 -5.85 -2.15
CA LYS A 50 19.20 -6.20 -0.72
C LYS A 50 18.20 -5.32 0.01
N LEU A 51 18.23 -4.01 -0.21
CA LEU A 51 17.29 -3.07 0.41
C LEU A 51 15.85 -3.31 -0.08
N ALA A 52 15.67 -3.51 -1.39
CA ALA A 52 14.38 -3.77 -2.00
C ALA A 52 13.76 -5.07 -1.46
N ASP A 53 14.56 -6.15 -1.40
CA ASP A 53 14.18 -7.44 -0.83
C ASP A 53 13.81 -7.32 0.65
N TYR A 54 14.65 -6.63 1.44
CA TYR A 54 14.39 -6.40 2.87
C TYR A 54 13.07 -5.65 3.11
N PHE A 55 12.75 -4.68 2.26
CA PHE A 55 11.52 -3.90 2.40
C PHE A 55 10.30 -4.55 1.75
N GLY A 56 10.49 -5.54 0.86
CA GLY A 56 9.43 -6.20 0.10
C GLY A 56 8.85 -5.31 -1.01
N VAL A 57 9.71 -4.51 -1.67
CA VAL A 57 9.32 -3.57 -2.74
C VAL A 57 10.20 -3.78 -3.98
N SER A 58 9.83 -3.21 -5.13
CA SER A 58 10.73 -3.17 -6.30
C SER A 58 11.89 -2.19 -6.08
N VAL A 59 13.01 -2.46 -6.75
CA VAL A 59 14.15 -1.52 -6.79
C VAL A 59 13.72 -0.17 -7.38
N GLY A 60 12.91 -0.18 -8.45
CA GLY A 60 12.40 1.05 -9.08
C GLY A 60 11.57 1.90 -8.14
N TYR A 61 10.68 1.28 -7.36
CA TYR A 61 9.90 1.99 -6.33
C TYR A 61 10.80 2.56 -5.24
N LEU A 62 11.77 1.78 -4.75
CA LEU A 62 12.69 2.22 -3.71
C LEU A 62 13.58 3.38 -4.17
N GLN A 63 13.97 3.39 -5.44
CA GLN A 63 14.73 4.47 -6.08
C GLN A 63 13.88 5.72 -6.37
N GLY A 64 12.55 5.63 -6.25
CA GLY A 64 11.63 6.72 -6.58
C GLY A 64 11.35 6.86 -8.08
N ILE A 65 11.62 5.82 -8.89
CA ILE A 65 11.37 5.77 -10.33
C ILE A 65 9.94 5.31 -10.62
N GLU A 66 9.43 4.36 -9.84
CA GLU A 66 8.06 3.84 -9.95
C GLU A 66 7.18 4.47 -8.86
N GLU A 67 5.95 4.87 -9.19
CA GLU A 67 5.07 5.51 -8.20
C GLU A 67 4.41 4.52 -7.24
N GLN A 68 4.10 3.31 -7.72
CA GLN A 68 3.39 2.28 -6.98
C GLN A 68 4.36 1.22 -6.47
N SER A 69 4.19 0.77 -5.22
CA SER A 69 4.95 -0.36 -4.72
C SER A 69 4.38 -1.68 -5.27
N THR A 70 5.21 -2.72 -5.33
CA THR A 70 4.76 -4.08 -5.66
C THR A 70 3.66 -4.57 -4.72
N THR A 71 3.72 -4.17 -3.46
CA THR A 71 2.71 -4.47 -2.44
C THR A 71 1.39 -3.80 -2.75
N ASP A 72 1.39 -2.54 -3.21
CA ASP A 72 0.17 -1.82 -3.59
C ASP A 72 -0.52 -2.50 -4.79
N ILE A 73 0.27 -2.90 -5.80
CA ILE A 73 -0.23 -3.61 -6.99
C ILE A 73 -0.87 -4.94 -6.59
N GLN A 74 -0.22 -5.69 -5.69
CA GLN A 74 -0.73 -6.98 -5.20
C GLN A 74 -1.99 -6.81 -4.34
N ASN A 75 -2.01 -5.82 -3.45
CA ASN A 75 -3.17 -5.51 -2.63
C ASN A 75 -4.35 -5.09 -3.51
N GLN A 76 -4.14 -4.20 -4.49
CA GLN A 76 -5.19 -3.77 -5.40
C GLN A 76 -5.78 -4.95 -6.19
N LYS A 77 -4.93 -5.86 -6.70
CA LYS A 77 -5.40 -7.09 -7.37
C LYS A 77 -6.24 -7.97 -6.44
N ARG A 78 -5.80 -8.16 -5.18
CA ARG A 78 -6.51 -8.97 -4.20
C ARG A 78 -7.85 -8.37 -3.78
N TRP A 79 -7.92 -7.05 -3.61
CA TRP A 79 -9.17 -6.32 -3.35
C TRP A 79 -10.15 -6.51 -4.52
N ASN A 80 -9.68 -6.36 -5.76
CA ASN A 80 -10.51 -6.55 -6.95
C ASN A 80 -11.06 -7.98 -7.08
N GLU A 81 -10.32 -9.00 -6.65
CA GLU A 81 -10.76 -10.40 -6.71
C GLU A 81 -11.82 -10.74 -5.66
N ARG A 82 -11.66 -10.23 -4.43
CA ARG A 82 -12.67 -10.39 -3.36
C ARG A 82 -13.95 -9.65 -3.70
N GLU A 83 -13.85 -8.42 -4.19
CA GLU A 83 -15.00 -7.63 -4.59
C GLU A 83 -15.74 -8.28 -5.76
N ARG A 84 -15.01 -8.78 -6.78
CA ARG A 84 -15.62 -9.56 -7.87
C ARG A 84 -16.28 -10.85 -7.38
N SER A 85 -15.66 -11.56 -6.46
CA SER A 85 -16.23 -12.80 -5.89
C SER A 85 -17.48 -12.51 -5.05
N PHE A 86 -17.46 -11.44 -4.27
CA PHE A 86 -18.59 -10.97 -3.49
C PHE A 86 -19.76 -10.52 -4.38
N LEU A 87 -19.49 -9.69 -5.39
CA LEU A 87 -20.51 -9.23 -6.34
C LEU A 87 -21.06 -10.38 -7.21
N LYS A 88 -20.22 -11.35 -7.57
CA LYS A 88 -20.67 -12.57 -8.24
C LYS A 88 -21.62 -13.39 -7.35
N ALA A 89 -21.26 -13.61 -6.09
CA ALA A 89 -22.10 -14.34 -5.13
C ALA A 89 -23.43 -13.62 -4.87
N LEU A 90 -23.42 -12.29 -4.75
CA LEU A 90 -24.64 -11.49 -4.62
C LEU A 90 -25.53 -11.61 -5.86
N ARG A 91 -24.95 -11.54 -7.06
CA ARG A 91 -25.69 -11.71 -8.32
C ARG A 91 -26.36 -13.09 -8.42
N GLU A 92 -25.64 -14.14 -8.04
CA GLU A 92 -26.16 -15.51 -8.03
C GLU A 92 -27.25 -15.72 -6.96
N SER A 93 -27.11 -15.11 -5.79
CA SER A 93 -28.05 -15.25 -4.67
C SER A 93 -29.33 -14.41 -4.81
N TYR A 94 -29.25 -13.23 -5.46
CA TYR A 94 -30.37 -12.28 -5.54
C TYR A 94 -30.99 -12.18 -6.94
N MET A 95 -30.54 -13.00 -7.90
CA MET A 95 -31.03 -13.00 -9.30
C MET A 95 -31.10 -11.60 -9.94
N LEU A 96 -30.13 -10.73 -9.64
CA LEU A 96 -30.15 -9.36 -10.16
C LEU A 96 -29.72 -9.33 -11.64
N ASP A 97 -30.57 -8.77 -12.49
CA ASP A 97 -30.36 -8.50 -13.90
C ASP A 97 -29.95 -7.02 -14.12
N GLY A 98 -28.82 -6.81 -14.80
CA GLY A 98 -28.26 -5.48 -15.03
C GLY A 98 -26.73 -5.48 -15.26
N SER A 99 -26.16 -4.35 -15.69
CA SER A 99 -24.72 -4.19 -15.90
C SER A 99 -23.96 -4.13 -14.56
N TRP A 100 -22.67 -4.49 -14.59
CA TRP A 100 -21.79 -4.45 -13.41
C TRP A 100 -21.68 -3.04 -12.81
N GLU A 101 -21.67 -1.99 -13.63
CA GLU A 101 -21.73 -0.60 -13.18
C GLU A 101 -23.00 -0.28 -12.38
N ASP A 102 -24.17 -0.78 -12.80
CA ASP A 102 -25.46 -0.46 -12.15
C ASP A 102 -25.58 -1.13 -10.78
N LEU A 103 -25.10 -2.37 -10.67
CA LEU A 103 -25.09 -3.12 -9.42
C LEU A 103 -24.12 -2.51 -8.40
N ALA A 104 -22.93 -2.09 -8.85
CA ALA A 104 -21.96 -1.42 -7.98
C ALA A 104 -22.48 -0.06 -7.48
N GLN A 105 -23.19 0.70 -8.31
CA GLN A 105 -23.79 1.97 -7.91
C GLN A 105 -24.98 1.78 -6.95
N THR A 106 -25.81 0.77 -7.19
CA THR A 106 -26.91 0.39 -6.27
C THR A 106 -26.36 -0.03 -4.91
N PHE A 107 -25.31 -0.85 -4.89
CA PHE A 107 -24.66 -1.27 -3.65
C PHE A 107 -24.04 -0.09 -2.89
N LYS A 108 -23.30 0.79 -3.56
CA LYS A 108 -22.73 2.00 -2.93
C LYS A 108 -23.81 2.92 -2.35
N ARG A 109 -24.96 3.04 -3.01
CA ARG A 109 -26.11 3.84 -2.53
C ARG A 109 -26.77 3.22 -1.30
N GLU A 110 -26.97 1.90 -1.29
CA GLU A 110 -27.63 1.22 -0.17
C GLU A 110 -26.72 1.05 1.04
N TRP A 111 -25.42 0.80 0.85
CA TRP A 111 -24.44 0.70 1.93
C TRP A 111 -24.25 2.04 2.66
N HIS A 112 -24.23 3.16 1.93
CA HIS A 112 -24.17 4.50 2.54
C HIS A 112 -25.42 4.87 3.34
N LYS A 113 -26.59 4.34 3.01
CA LYS A 113 -27.82 4.55 3.81
C LYS A 113 -27.73 3.82 5.15
N HIS A 114 -27.25 2.57 5.15
CA HIS A 114 -27.12 1.77 6.36
C HIS A 114 -26.07 2.34 7.34
N GLU A 115 -24.95 2.88 6.82
CA GLU A 115 -23.90 3.48 7.66
C GLU A 115 -24.37 4.78 8.38
N LEU A 116 -25.32 5.52 7.78
CA LEU A 116 -25.92 6.72 8.38
C LEU A 116 -27.00 6.40 9.43
N GLU A 117 -27.73 5.29 9.28
CA GLU A 117 -28.70 4.85 10.29
C GLU A 117 -28.01 4.31 11.55
N GLU A 118 -26.93 3.54 11.41
CA GLU A 118 -26.18 2.99 12.56
C GLU A 118 -25.46 4.07 13.39
N TRP A 119 -24.97 5.14 12.77
CA TRP A 119 -24.36 6.28 13.49
C TRP A 119 -25.41 7.18 14.18
N SER A 120 -26.63 7.28 13.65
CA SER A 120 -27.71 8.05 14.29
C SER A 120 -28.18 7.43 15.62
N VAL A 121 -28.14 6.10 15.72
CA VAL A 121 -28.55 5.35 16.92
C VAL A 121 -27.49 5.44 18.03
N GLN A 122 -26.20 5.53 17.68
CA GLN A 122 -25.12 5.66 18.67
C GLN A 122 -24.89 7.10 19.16
N ALA A 123 -25.22 8.11 18.36
CA ALA A 123 -25.12 9.52 18.76
C ALA A 123 -26.23 9.95 19.75
N ASN A 124 -27.38 9.28 19.76
CA ASN A 124 -28.52 9.60 20.65
C ASN A 124 -28.58 8.76 21.95
N ALA A 125 -27.57 7.93 22.23
CA ALA A 125 -27.49 7.11 23.44
C ALA A 125 -26.56 7.72 24.53
N ARG A 126 -26.19 9.01 24.39
CA ARG A 126 -25.28 9.71 25.30
C ARG A 126 -25.72 11.12 25.72
N ASP A 127 -27.01 11.42 25.59
CA ASP A 127 -27.66 12.55 26.29
C ASP A 127 -28.81 12.03 27.17
#